data_AF-A0A9P6YUU0-F1
#
_entry.id   AF-A0A9P6YUU0-F1
#
_cell.length_a   1.000
_cell.length_b   1.000
_cell.length_c   1.000
_cell.angle_alpha   90.00
_cell.angle_beta   90.00
_cell.angle_gamma   90.00
#
_symmetry.space_group_name_H-M   'P 1'
#
loop_
_entity.id
_entity.type
_entity.pdbx_description
1 polymer ?
#
loop_
_entity_poly.entity_id
_entity_poly.type
_entity_poly.pdbx_seq_one_letter_code
_entity_poly.pdbx_strand_id
1 'polypeptide(L)'
;MKSTDTYFSILVLSIAYETLNNPSSKLVYDLSKQKGTFRVSSDDETNSNDTLQRVLHQLFNEMLEGEFQTLRAFIHTLNETNPAMHITEDAIIHIELAFKKMREIFQSTHQYYQVIQFELMRLYELQYELRQLSYFSLWKRMQLSITICKLLLQLPIIINTHSKQKQQLLQDVNNRKKEEQGLLNQNIESALKMAVGLLETGERLTNAW
;
A
#
# COMPACT_ATOMS: atom_id res chain seq x y z
N MET A 1 40.88 -0.05 -44.01
CA MET A 1 39.44 0.28 -43.89
C MET A 1 38.76 -0.49 -42.75
N LYS A 2 39.38 -0.52 -41.54
CA LYS A 2 38.84 -1.23 -40.35
C LYS A 2 38.92 -0.41 -39.06
N SER A 3 39.59 0.75 -39.08
CA SER A 3 39.82 1.54 -37.86
C SER A 3 38.71 2.56 -37.60
N THR A 4 38.06 3.09 -38.64
CA THR A 4 36.97 4.08 -38.52
C THR A 4 35.69 3.48 -37.96
N ASP A 5 35.42 2.21 -38.26
CA ASP A 5 34.21 1.52 -37.81
C ASP A 5 34.23 1.25 -36.30
N THR A 6 35.40 1.00 -35.72
CA THR A 6 35.58 0.76 -34.29
C THR A 6 35.32 2.02 -33.46
N TYR A 7 35.76 3.19 -33.95
CA TYR A 7 35.49 4.46 -33.29
C TYR A 7 33.99 4.78 -33.32
N PHE A 8 33.33 4.52 -34.44
CA PHE A 8 31.88 4.71 -34.56
C PHE A 8 31.10 3.80 -33.60
N SER A 9 31.47 2.52 -33.48
CA SER A 9 30.78 1.59 -32.57
C SER A 9 30.94 1.98 -31.10
N ILE A 10 32.11 2.49 -30.70
CA ILE A 10 32.35 2.93 -29.32
C ILE A 10 31.52 4.19 -29.00
N LEU A 11 31.39 5.10 -29.98
CA LEU A 11 30.63 6.34 -29.82
C LEU A 11 29.12 6.08 -29.74
N VAL A 12 28.61 5.13 -30.54
CA VAL A 12 27.23 4.66 -30.43
C VAL A 12 26.98 3.98 -29.08
N LEU A 13 27.92 3.17 -28.61
CA LEU A 13 27.83 2.50 -27.31
C LEU A 13 27.81 3.51 -26.16
N SER A 14 28.64 4.57 -26.20
CA SER A 14 28.66 5.61 -25.16
C SER A 14 27.35 6.41 -25.14
N ILE A 15 26.79 6.77 -26.30
CA ILE A 15 25.51 7.47 -26.38
C ILE A 15 24.36 6.60 -25.87
N ALA A 16 24.35 5.31 -26.24
CA ALA A 16 23.35 4.37 -25.75
C ALA A 16 23.44 4.19 -24.23
N TYR A 17 24.66 4.11 -23.69
CA TYR A 17 24.88 4.01 -22.26
C TYR A 17 24.42 5.27 -21.52
N GLU A 18 24.79 6.46 -21.99
CA GLU A 18 24.34 7.75 -21.43
C GLU A 18 22.81 7.85 -21.39
N THR A 19 22.14 7.36 -22.45
CA THR A 19 20.68 7.40 -22.59
C THR A 19 19.98 6.36 -21.72
N LEU A 20 20.53 5.14 -21.60
CA LEU A 20 19.93 4.03 -20.85
C LEU A 20 20.28 4.03 -19.35
N ASN A 21 21.40 4.66 -18.96
CA ASN A 21 21.84 4.75 -17.57
C ASN A 21 20.98 5.72 -16.75
N ASN A 22 20.36 6.71 -17.40
CA ASN A 22 19.39 7.59 -16.77
C ASN A 22 17.96 7.09 -17.00
N PRO A 23 17.21 6.70 -15.95
CA PRO A 23 15.86 6.15 -16.10
C PRO A 23 14.90 7.14 -16.78
N SER A 24 15.09 8.43 -16.57
CA SER A 24 14.31 9.51 -17.20
C SER A 24 14.55 9.62 -18.71
N SER A 25 15.81 9.55 -19.14
CA SER A 25 16.19 9.61 -20.57
C SER A 25 15.77 8.34 -21.32
N LYS A 26 15.83 7.18 -20.65
CA LYS A 26 15.30 5.91 -21.16
C LYS A 26 13.79 6.01 -21.41
N LEU A 27 13.03 6.56 -20.46
CA LEU A 27 11.58 6.71 -20.58
C LEU A 27 11.19 7.61 -21.76
N VAL A 28 11.92 8.71 -21.98
CA VAL A 28 11.74 9.59 -23.16
C VAL A 28 12.08 8.87 -24.47
N TYR A 29 13.15 8.08 -24.49
CA TYR A 29 13.54 7.28 -25.67
C TYR A 29 12.47 6.23 -26.02
N ASP A 30 11.97 5.50 -25.03
CA ASP A 30 10.94 4.47 -25.22
C ASP A 30 9.61 5.08 -25.71
N LEU A 31 9.20 6.23 -25.17
CA LEU A 31 8.02 6.99 -25.64
C LEU A 31 8.17 7.49 -27.08
N SER A 32 9.37 7.94 -27.46
CA SER A 32 9.62 8.47 -28.81
C SER A 32 9.55 7.38 -29.90
N LYS A 33 9.95 6.15 -29.57
CA LYS A 33 9.96 5.00 -30.50
C LYS A 33 8.55 4.48 -30.80
N GLN A 34 7.63 4.63 -29.85
CA GLN A 34 6.23 4.22 -30.03
C GLN A 34 5.47 5.12 -31.04
N LYS A 35 5.94 6.34 -31.27
CA LYS A 35 5.38 7.29 -32.26
C LYS A 35 5.67 6.90 -33.73
N GLY A 36 6.62 5.99 -33.97
CA GLY A 36 7.07 5.61 -35.32
C GLY A 36 6.53 4.29 -35.88
N THR A 37 5.84 3.47 -35.07
CA THR A 37 5.45 2.09 -35.46
C THR A 37 3.96 1.94 -35.81
N PHE A 38 3.16 3.00 -35.80
CA PHE A 38 1.76 2.94 -36.24
C PHE A 38 1.50 3.95 -37.37
N ARG A 39 1.74 3.51 -38.61
CA ARG A 39 1.14 4.14 -39.78
C ARG A 39 -0.26 3.56 -39.99
N VAL A 40 -1.25 4.42 -39.70
CA VAL A 40 -2.59 4.50 -40.29
C VAL A 40 -3.61 3.42 -39.89
N SER A 41 -4.50 3.80 -38.98
CA SER A 41 -5.92 3.90 -39.31
C SER A 41 -6.50 5.12 -38.59
N SER A 42 -7.08 6.01 -39.38
CA SER A 42 -7.61 7.30 -38.98
C SER A 42 -8.84 7.10 -38.09
N ASP A 43 -8.64 7.28 -36.78
CA ASP A 43 -9.70 7.41 -35.78
C ASP A 43 -9.15 8.30 -34.65
N ASP A 44 -8.89 9.56 -34.98
CA ASP A 44 -7.99 10.45 -34.21
C ASP A 44 -8.61 11.05 -32.92
N GLU A 45 -9.92 10.87 -32.69
CA GLU A 45 -10.58 11.37 -31.46
C GLU A 45 -10.70 10.31 -30.35
N THR A 46 -10.80 9.03 -30.69
CA THR A 46 -10.83 7.92 -29.71
C THR A 46 -9.43 7.58 -29.21
N ASN A 47 -8.43 7.58 -30.10
CA ASN A 47 -7.06 7.19 -29.75
C ASN A 47 -6.34 8.17 -28.80
N SER A 48 -6.63 9.47 -28.90
CA SER A 48 -6.02 10.48 -28.02
C SER A 48 -6.54 10.38 -26.58
N ASN A 49 -7.85 10.11 -26.42
CA ASN A 49 -8.45 9.81 -25.12
C ASN A 49 -7.94 8.49 -24.54
N ASP A 50 -7.79 7.44 -25.35
CA ASP A 50 -7.23 6.16 -24.90
C ASP A 50 -5.77 6.31 -24.45
N THR A 51 -5.00 7.15 -25.14
CA THR A 51 -3.60 7.45 -24.78
C THR A 51 -3.53 8.24 -23.47
N LEU A 52 -4.36 9.27 -23.29
CA LEU A 52 -4.44 10.03 -22.05
C LEU A 52 -4.90 9.14 -20.89
N GLN A 53 -5.93 8.32 -21.09
CA GLN A 53 -6.42 7.37 -20.09
C GLN A 53 -5.32 6.40 -19.68
N ARG A 54 -4.50 5.90 -20.61
CA ARG A 54 -3.38 5.02 -20.31
C ARG A 54 -2.30 5.73 -19.49
N VAL A 55 -1.96 6.96 -19.84
CA VAL A 55 -0.98 7.78 -19.09
C VAL A 55 -1.50 8.10 -17.68
N LEU A 56 -2.78 8.44 -17.53
CA LEU A 56 -3.39 8.67 -16.21
C LEU A 56 -3.45 7.40 -15.38
N HIS A 57 -3.77 6.26 -15.98
CA HIS A 57 -3.78 4.98 -15.28
C HIS A 57 -2.37 4.60 -14.81
N GLN A 58 -1.35 4.86 -15.64
CA GLN A 58 0.04 4.64 -15.27
C GLN A 58 0.51 5.61 -14.17
N LEU A 59 0.19 6.89 -14.29
CA LEU A 59 0.43 7.91 -13.27
C LEU A 59 -0.18 7.49 -11.93
N PHE A 60 -1.43 7.01 -11.95
CA PHE A 60 -2.13 6.56 -10.76
C PHE A 60 -1.44 5.35 -10.11
N ASN A 61 -1.03 4.37 -10.91
CA ASN A 61 -0.31 3.19 -10.40
C ASN A 61 1.05 3.58 -9.81
N GLU A 62 1.84 4.40 -10.50
CA GLU A 62 3.15 4.86 -10.01
C GLU A 62 3.02 5.69 -8.72
N MET A 63 1.97 6.51 -8.62
CA MET A 63 1.65 7.27 -7.42
C MET A 63 1.28 6.35 -6.23
N LEU A 64 0.56 5.26 -6.47
CA LEU A 64 0.29 4.22 -5.48
C LEU A 64 1.54 3.43 -5.09
N GLU A 65 2.49 3.27 -6.01
CA GLU A 65 3.81 2.68 -5.77
C GLU A 65 4.78 3.66 -5.08
N GLY A 66 4.42 4.94 -5.02
CA GLY A 66 5.18 6.00 -4.35
C GLY A 66 6.25 6.66 -5.23
N GLU A 67 6.19 6.44 -6.54
CA GLU A 67 7.04 7.09 -7.53
C GLU A 67 6.30 8.31 -8.11
N PHE A 68 6.87 9.50 -7.93
CA PHE A 68 6.23 10.76 -8.35
C PHE A 68 6.93 11.42 -9.55
N GLN A 69 7.86 10.70 -10.20
CA GLN A 69 8.65 11.24 -11.31
C GLN A 69 7.77 11.58 -12.52
N THR A 70 6.84 10.69 -12.87
CA THR A 70 5.90 10.90 -13.98
C THR A 70 4.89 11.99 -13.66
N LEU A 71 4.49 12.17 -12.39
CA LEU A 71 3.66 13.30 -11.95
C LEU A 71 4.40 14.64 -12.14
N ARG A 72 5.66 14.71 -11.74
CA ARG A 72 6.48 15.90 -11.91
C ARG A 72 6.70 16.21 -13.40
N ALA A 73 6.99 15.20 -14.21
CA ALA A 73 7.12 15.35 -15.66
C ALA A 73 5.80 15.82 -16.31
N PHE A 74 4.66 15.23 -15.91
CA PHE A 74 3.34 15.62 -16.39
C PHE A 74 3.01 17.07 -16.05
N ILE A 75 3.23 17.50 -14.80
CA ILE A 75 3.01 18.89 -14.38
C ILE A 75 3.93 19.86 -15.14
N HIS A 76 5.20 19.49 -15.37
CA HIS A 76 6.11 20.29 -16.19
C HIS A 76 5.60 20.45 -17.63
N THR A 77 5.15 19.36 -18.27
CA THR A 77 4.56 19.44 -19.61
C THR A 77 3.28 20.27 -19.64
N LEU A 78 2.46 20.21 -18.58
CA LEU A 78 1.24 20.99 -18.45
C LEU A 78 1.55 22.49 -18.34
N ASN A 79 2.56 22.85 -17.54
CA ASN A 79 3.03 24.22 -17.35
C ASN A 79 3.64 24.79 -18.64
N GLU A 80 4.37 23.98 -19.41
CA GLU A 80 4.88 24.37 -20.73
C GLU A 80 3.76 24.60 -21.76
N THR A 81 2.71 23.77 -21.74
CA THR A 81 1.55 23.93 -22.65
C THR A 81 0.60 25.05 -22.25
N ASN A 82 0.59 25.46 -20.97
CA ASN A 82 -0.29 26.52 -20.48
C ASN A 82 0.41 27.43 -19.45
N PRO A 83 1.20 28.42 -19.90
CA PRO A 83 1.97 29.29 -19.02
C PRO A 83 1.10 30.21 -18.13
N ALA A 84 -0.22 30.28 -18.37
CA ALA A 84 -1.15 30.99 -17.49
C ALA A 84 -1.39 30.24 -16.16
N MET A 85 -1.12 28.93 -16.12
CA MET A 85 -1.28 28.09 -14.95
C MET A 85 0.07 27.96 -14.24
N HIS A 86 0.50 29.01 -13.54
CA HIS A 86 1.71 28.99 -12.73
C HIS A 86 1.56 28.01 -11.55
N ILE A 87 1.75 26.72 -11.81
CA ILE A 87 1.87 25.71 -10.76
C ILE A 87 3.24 25.90 -10.13
N THR A 88 3.27 26.57 -8.98
CA THR A 88 4.49 26.77 -8.19
C THR A 88 5.05 25.41 -7.74
N GLU A 89 6.38 25.27 -7.70
CA GLU A 89 7.07 24.04 -7.23
C GLU A 89 6.58 23.61 -5.82
N ASP A 90 6.25 24.57 -4.96
CA ASP A 90 5.67 24.30 -3.64
C ASP A 90 4.33 23.53 -3.72
N ALA A 91 3.49 23.82 -4.72
CA ALA A 91 2.23 23.09 -4.91
C ALA A 91 2.48 21.63 -5.32
N ILE A 92 3.51 21.38 -6.14
CA ILE A 92 3.93 20.03 -6.53
C ILE A 92 4.38 19.25 -5.30
N ILE A 93 5.20 19.86 -4.44
CA ILE A 93 5.67 19.26 -3.19
C ILE A 93 4.49 18.95 -2.25
N HIS A 94 3.52 19.85 -2.15
CA HIS A 94 2.31 19.63 -1.34
C HIS A 94 1.44 18.49 -1.86
N ILE A 95 1.26 18.39 -3.18
CA ILE A 95 0.53 17.30 -3.84
C ILE A 95 1.26 15.97 -3.60
N GLU A 96 2.58 15.94 -3.79
CA GLU A 96 3.40 14.75 -3.52
C GLU A 96 3.27 14.31 -2.05
N LEU A 97 3.35 15.24 -1.10
CA LEU A 97 3.19 14.95 0.32
C LEU A 97 1.79 14.41 0.64
N ALA A 98 0.74 14.97 0.03
CA ALA A 98 -0.63 14.51 0.22
C ALA A 98 -0.82 13.07 -0.26
N PHE A 99 -0.28 12.74 -1.44
CA PHE A 99 -0.36 11.38 -1.98
C PHE A 99 0.52 10.39 -1.23
N LYS A 100 1.70 10.78 -0.73
CA LYS A 100 2.51 9.96 0.18
C LYS A 100 1.72 9.59 1.44
N LYS A 101 1.03 10.54 2.06
CA LYS A 101 0.16 10.29 3.21
C LYS A 101 -1.02 9.38 2.85
N MET A 102 -1.66 9.60 1.71
CA MET A 102 -2.76 8.76 1.24
C MET A 102 -2.31 7.31 1.04
N ARG A 103 -1.16 7.11 0.39
CA ARG A 103 -0.52 5.80 0.20
C ARG A 103 -0.23 5.14 1.54
N GLU A 104 0.33 5.89 2.49
CA GLU A 104 0.62 5.37 3.82
C GLU A 104 -0.64 4.88 4.53
N ILE A 105 -1.75 5.61 4.43
CA ILE A 105 -3.05 5.20 4.96
C ILE A 105 -3.52 3.92 4.25
N PHE A 106 -3.49 3.88 2.92
CA PHE A 106 -3.93 2.73 2.14
C PHE A 106 -3.13 1.47 2.48
N GLN A 107 -1.81 1.59 2.59
CA GLN A 107 -0.93 0.50 2.98
C GLN A 107 -1.19 0.03 4.42
N SER A 108 -1.45 0.95 5.35
CA SER A 108 -1.87 0.59 6.72
C SER A 108 -3.16 -0.20 6.70
N THR A 109 -4.17 0.32 5.99
CA THR A 109 -5.50 -0.26 5.89
C THR A 109 -5.43 -1.65 5.28
N HIS A 110 -4.62 -1.85 4.24
CA HIS A 110 -4.41 -3.16 3.63
C HIS A 110 -3.83 -4.17 4.63
N GLN A 111 -2.80 -3.77 5.39
CA GLN A 111 -2.20 -4.62 6.43
C GLN A 111 -3.23 -4.97 7.52
N TYR A 112 -3.98 -3.99 8.03
CA TYR A 112 -5.02 -4.25 9.03
C TYR A 112 -6.13 -5.14 8.47
N TYR A 113 -6.53 -4.94 7.21
CA TYR A 113 -7.55 -5.74 6.55
C TYR A 113 -7.12 -7.21 6.44
N GLN A 114 -5.88 -7.50 6.04
CA GLN A 114 -5.38 -8.86 5.96
C GLN A 114 -5.41 -9.58 7.33
N VAL A 115 -4.99 -8.90 8.39
CA VAL A 115 -5.03 -9.44 9.75
C VAL A 115 -6.47 -9.72 10.19
N ILE A 116 -7.37 -8.77 9.94
CA ILE A 116 -8.80 -8.90 10.29
C ILE A 116 -9.47 -10.02 9.48
N GLN A 117 -9.16 -10.15 8.19
CA GLN A 117 -9.74 -11.16 7.31
C GLN A 117 -9.41 -12.58 7.80
N PHE A 118 -8.16 -12.83 8.21
CA PHE A 118 -7.75 -14.12 8.74
C PHE A 118 -8.52 -14.48 10.02
N GLU A 119 -8.61 -13.54 10.96
CA GLU A 119 -9.34 -13.75 12.22
C GLU A 119 -10.86 -13.89 12.01
N LEU A 120 -11.44 -13.17 11.04
CA LEU A 120 -12.85 -13.34 10.64
C LEU A 120 -13.12 -14.71 10.03
N MET A 121 -12.21 -15.22 9.21
CA MET A 121 -12.33 -16.56 8.63
C MET A 121 -12.31 -17.62 9.74
N ARG A 122 -11.37 -17.50 10.68
CA ARG A 122 -11.29 -18.36 11.87
C ARG A 122 -12.55 -18.26 12.74
N LEU A 123 -13.09 -17.06 12.93
CA LEU A 123 -14.35 -16.85 13.66
C LEU A 123 -15.52 -17.55 12.97
N TYR A 124 -15.59 -17.46 11.64
CA TYR A 124 -16.62 -18.12 10.84
C TYR A 124 -16.55 -19.65 10.97
N GLU A 125 -15.35 -20.22 10.94
CA GLU A 125 -15.13 -21.67 11.14
C GLU A 125 -15.62 -22.13 12.53
N LEU A 126 -15.27 -21.40 13.59
CA LEU A 126 -15.71 -21.73 14.96
C LEU A 126 -17.23 -21.56 15.13
N GLN A 127 -17.84 -20.55 14.51
CA GLN A 127 -19.29 -20.40 14.50
C GLN A 127 -19.99 -21.53 13.75
N TYR A 128 -19.39 -21.98 12.64
CA TYR A 128 -19.88 -23.11 11.87
C TYR A 128 -19.81 -24.41 12.69
N GLU A 129 -18.69 -24.67 13.35
CA GLU A 129 -18.50 -25.82 14.25
C GLU A 129 -19.51 -25.81 15.40
N LEU A 130 -19.76 -24.63 16.00
CA LEU A 130 -20.77 -24.47 17.05
C LEU A 130 -22.19 -24.78 16.57
N ARG A 131 -22.50 -24.44 15.30
CA ARG A 131 -23.80 -24.74 14.68
C ARG A 131 -23.98 -26.23 14.37
N GLN A 132 -22.90 -26.93 14.05
CA GLN A 132 -22.94 -28.37 13.77
C GLN A 132 -23.03 -29.23 15.03
N LEU A 133 -22.66 -28.70 16.19
CA LEU A 133 -22.71 -29.44 17.45
C LEU A 133 -24.15 -29.71 17.91
N SER A 134 -24.38 -30.95 18.30
CA SER A 134 -25.64 -31.41 18.91
C SER A 134 -26.00 -30.57 20.15
N TYR A 135 -27.31 -30.39 20.41
CA TYR A 135 -27.80 -29.62 21.56
C TYR A 135 -27.31 -30.16 22.91
N PHE A 136 -26.99 -31.46 22.99
CA PHE A 136 -26.54 -32.11 24.22
C PHE A 136 -25.06 -31.91 24.55
N SER A 137 -24.23 -31.40 23.62
CA SER A 137 -22.81 -31.14 23.88
C SER A 137 -22.58 -29.76 24.50
N LEU A 138 -23.12 -29.56 25.72
CA LEU A 138 -23.05 -28.29 26.45
C LEU A 138 -21.59 -27.85 26.72
N TRP A 139 -20.70 -28.80 27.06
CA TRP A 139 -19.29 -28.49 27.33
C TRP A 139 -18.53 -27.98 26.10
N LYS A 140 -18.69 -28.66 24.95
CA LYS A 140 -18.07 -28.22 23.70
C LYS A 140 -18.60 -26.86 23.24
N ARG A 141 -19.91 -26.62 23.42
CA ARG A 141 -20.51 -25.30 23.11
C ARG A 141 -19.96 -24.20 23.99
N MET A 142 -19.79 -24.47 25.29
CA MET A 142 -19.20 -23.51 26.22
C MET A 142 -17.75 -23.20 25.86
N GLN A 143 -16.94 -24.22 25.56
CA GLN A 143 -15.56 -24.07 25.14
C GLN A 143 -15.46 -23.21 23.86
N LEU A 144 -16.21 -23.56 22.81
CA LEU A 144 -16.26 -22.78 21.57
C LEU A 144 -16.73 -21.34 21.79
N SER A 145 -17.69 -21.12 22.68
CA SER A 145 -18.18 -19.77 23.02
C SER A 145 -17.11 -18.93 23.71
N ILE A 146 -16.32 -19.53 24.61
CA ILE A 146 -15.17 -18.89 25.27
C ILE A 146 -14.09 -18.56 24.24
N THR A 147 -13.76 -19.49 23.34
CA THR A 147 -12.78 -19.28 22.27
C THR A 147 -13.22 -18.17 21.30
N ILE A 148 -14.50 -18.14 20.92
CA ILE A 148 -15.08 -17.06 20.11
C ILE A 148 -14.97 -15.71 20.82
N CYS A 149 -15.33 -15.64 22.11
CA CYS A 149 -15.24 -14.42 22.90
C CYS A 149 -13.78 -13.93 23.04
N LYS A 150 -12.83 -14.86 23.23
CA LYS A 150 -11.39 -14.57 23.25
C LYS A 150 -10.94 -13.95 21.93
N LEU A 151 -11.27 -14.55 20.78
CA LEU A 151 -10.88 -14.01 19.46
C LEU A 151 -11.47 -12.63 19.21
N LEU A 152 -12.73 -12.39 19.59
CA LEU A 152 -13.36 -11.08 19.48
C LEU A 152 -12.67 -10.00 20.32
N LEU A 153 -12.22 -10.33 21.53
CA LEU A 153 -11.47 -9.39 22.38
C LEU A 153 -10.01 -9.25 21.97
N GLN A 154 -9.43 -10.27 21.32
CA GLN A 154 -8.05 -10.27 20.84
C GLN A 154 -7.88 -9.42 19.57
N LEU A 155 -8.88 -9.37 18.70
CA LEU A 155 -8.91 -8.54 17.49
C LEU A 155 -8.52 -7.06 17.74
N PRO A 156 -9.19 -6.31 18.63
CA PRO A 156 -8.83 -4.91 18.89
C PRO A 156 -7.45 -4.75 19.52
N ILE A 157 -6.97 -5.75 20.29
CA ILE A 157 -5.62 -5.74 20.87
C ILE A 157 -4.56 -5.86 19.78
N ILE A 158 -4.70 -6.85 18.88
CA ILE A 158 -3.78 -7.08 17.76
C ILE A 158 -3.70 -5.82 16.88
N ILE A 159 -4.85 -5.25 16.51
CA ILE A 159 -4.90 -4.02 15.69
C ILE A 159 -4.18 -2.87 16.39
N ASN A 160 -4.41 -2.69 17.69
CA ASN A 160 -3.73 -1.66 18.47
C ASN A 160 -2.21 -1.89 18.55
N THR A 161 -1.75 -3.13 18.70
CA THR A 161 -0.33 -3.48 18.71
C THR A 161 0.33 -3.19 17.36
N HIS A 162 -0.28 -3.59 16.25
CA HIS A 162 0.23 -3.27 14.91
C HIS A 162 0.26 -1.76 14.64
N SER A 163 -0.74 -1.03 15.13
CA SER A 163 -0.76 0.43 15.04
C SER A 163 0.37 1.08 15.85
N LYS A 164 0.66 0.59 17.06
CA LYS A 164 1.77 1.08 17.89
C LYS A 164 3.12 0.81 17.23
N GLN A 165 3.33 -0.41 16.71
CA GLN A 165 4.58 -0.79 16.05
C GLN A 165 4.84 0.08 14.82
N LYS A 166 3.80 0.37 14.02
CA LYS A 166 3.93 1.27 12.88
C LYS A 166 4.24 2.72 13.31
N GLN A 167 3.57 3.22 14.35
CA GLN A 167 3.83 4.56 14.87
C GLN A 167 5.26 4.71 15.41
N GLN A 168 5.81 3.68 16.05
CA GLN A 168 7.20 3.68 16.52
C GLN A 168 8.20 3.77 15.37
N LEU A 169 8.01 3.00 14.28
CA LEU A 169 8.86 3.09 13.08
C LEU A 169 8.85 4.47 12.42
N LEU A 170 7.74 5.20 12.50
CA LEU A 170 7.61 6.57 11.98
C LEU A 170 8.19 7.62 12.93
N GLN A 171 8.19 7.35 14.24
CA GLN A 171 8.72 8.26 15.27
C GLN A 171 10.25 8.20 15.39
N ASP A 172 10.90 7.06 15.09
CA ASP A 172 12.35 6.93 15.12
C ASP A 172 13.09 7.88 14.16
N VAL A 173 12.40 8.41 13.14
CA VAL A 173 12.94 9.39 12.20
C VAL A 173 12.84 10.84 12.71
N ASN A 174 11.93 11.12 13.64
CA ASN A 174 11.60 12.49 14.05
C ASN A 174 11.63 12.62 15.57
N ASN A 175 12.84 12.74 16.11
CA ASN A 175 13.15 12.86 17.53
C ASN A 175 12.22 13.86 18.25
N ARG A 176 11.20 13.36 18.98
CA ARG A 176 10.61 13.98 20.17
C ARG A 176 9.56 13.05 20.80
N LYS A 177 9.77 12.77 22.09
CA LYS A 177 8.82 12.18 23.05
C LYS A 177 7.37 12.59 22.77
N LYS A 178 6.60 11.71 22.13
CA LYS A 178 5.15 11.69 22.25
C LYS A 178 4.78 10.29 22.71
N GLU A 179 4.21 10.26 23.90
CA GLU A 179 3.78 9.06 24.61
C GLU A 179 3.09 8.07 23.68
N GLU A 180 3.34 6.78 23.94
CA GLU A 180 2.86 5.59 23.25
C GLU A 180 1.32 5.46 23.27
N GLN A 181 0.63 6.41 22.65
CA GLN A 181 -0.81 6.41 22.50
C GLN A 181 -1.14 5.64 21.22
N GLY A 182 -1.23 4.32 21.37
CA GLY A 182 -1.93 3.49 20.39
C GLY A 182 -3.39 3.93 20.23
N LEU A 183 -4.10 3.34 19.27
CA LEU A 183 -5.52 3.61 19.01
C LEU A 183 -6.40 3.43 20.25
N LEU A 184 -6.00 2.59 21.19
CA LEU A 184 -6.68 2.36 22.46
C LEU A 184 -5.98 3.07 23.62
N ASN A 185 -6.77 3.69 24.49
CA ASN A 185 -6.30 4.18 25.78
C ASN A 185 -5.70 3.01 26.59
N GLN A 186 -4.58 3.24 27.28
CA GLN A 186 -3.83 2.23 28.05
C GLN A 186 -4.71 1.48 29.07
N ASN A 187 -5.72 2.15 29.63
CA ASN A 187 -6.68 1.55 30.55
C ASN A 187 -7.58 0.52 29.85
N ILE A 188 -8.03 0.81 28.64
CA ILE A 188 -8.88 -0.09 27.84
C ILE A 188 -8.05 -1.28 27.37
N GLU A 189 -6.82 -1.04 26.93
CA GLU A 189 -5.89 -2.12 26.55
C GLU A 189 -5.61 -3.06 27.73
N SER A 190 -5.37 -2.52 28.92
CA SER A 190 -5.13 -3.31 30.13
C SER A 190 -6.37 -4.10 30.55
N ALA A 191 -7.56 -3.52 30.45
CA ALA A 191 -8.82 -4.21 30.72
C ALA A 191 -9.08 -5.35 29.71
N LEU A 192 -8.81 -5.12 28.42
CA LEU A 192 -8.96 -6.14 27.37
C LEU A 192 -7.96 -7.29 27.57
N LYS A 193 -6.69 -6.99 27.90
CA LYS A 193 -5.70 -8.02 28.22
C LYS A 193 -6.09 -8.83 29.45
N MET A 194 -6.63 -8.18 30.48
CA MET A 194 -7.13 -8.86 31.68
C MET A 194 -8.31 -9.77 31.35
N ALA A 195 -9.27 -9.30 30.54
CA ALA A 195 -10.41 -10.10 30.10
C ALA A 195 -9.98 -11.32 29.26
N VAL A 196 -9.01 -11.16 28.36
CA VAL A 196 -8.41 -12.28 27.62
C VAL A 196 -7.73 -13.26 28.57
N GLY A 197 -6.96 -12.80 29.56
CA GLY A 197 -6.32 -13.67 30.54
C GLY A 197 -7.32 -14.47 31.40
N LEU A 198 -8.46 -13.87 31.75
CA LEU A 198 -9.55 -14.57 32.43
C LEU A 198 -10.19 -15.63 31.53
N LEU A 199 -10.40 -15.32 30.24
CA LEU A 199 -10.92 -16.27 29.26
C LEU A 199 -9.95 -17.42 28.99
N GLU A 200 -8.65 -17.17 28.96
CA GLU A 200 -7.62 -18.22 28.85
C GLU A 200 -7.59 -19.15 30.06
N THR A 201 -7.82 -18.59 31.25
CA THR A 201 -7.95 -19.38 32.47
C THR A 201 -9.22 -20.25 32.40
N GLY A 202 -10.32 -19.72 31.88
CA GLY A 202 -11.56 -20.47 31.64
C GLY A 202 -11.42 -21.56 30.56
N GLU A 203 -10.67 -21.30 29.50
CA GLU A 203 -10.33 -22.28 28.44
C GLU A 203 -9.47 -23.42 29.01
N ARG A 204 -8.48 -23.11 29.85
CA ARG A 204 -7.66 -24.12 30.54
C ARG A 204 -8.47 -24.99 31.48
N LEU A 205 -9.42 -24.39 32.22
CA LEU A 205 -10.30 -25.14 33.11
C LEU A 205 -11.25 -26.04 32.33
N THR A 206 -11.83 -25.57 31.23
CA THR A 206 -12.71 -26.41 30.38
C THR A 206 -11.96 -27.52 29.66
N ASN A 207 -10.68 -27.34 29.33
CA ASN A 207 -9.83 -28.39 28.75
C ASN A 207 -9.32 -29.42 29.77
N ALA A 208 -9.41 -29.13 31.07
CA ALA A 208 -8.92 -30.01 32.15
C ALA A 208 -9.97 -31.03 32.64
N TRP A 209 -11.20 -30.98 32.12
CA TRP A 209 -12.31 -31.87 32.47
C TRP A 209 -12.68 -32.82 31.33
#